data_AF-A0AAN9EEC2-F1
#
_entry.id   AF-A0AAN9EEC2-F1
#
_cell.length_a   1.000
_cell.length_b   1.000
_cell.length_c   1.000
_cell.angle_alpha   90.00
_cell.angle_beta   90.00
_cell.angle_gamma   90.00
#
_symmetry.space_group_name_H-M   'P 1'
#
loop_
_entity.id
_entity.type
_entity.pdbx_description
1 polymer ?
#
loop_
_entity_poly.entity_id
_entity_poly.type
_entity_poly.pdbx_seq_one_letter_code
_entity_poly.pdbx_strand_id
1 'polypeptide(L)'
;MDAKDILGLPKNSFPALEKKSRPHKESQRKPDGISREVYALTGGLPALMPAIDAAHLIKRPPSDEKITWQWLPFTSSARKDNLQLYHWVRVVNGVPPTGDYSFAKYNKSVDIIKYTNEEYEKYLTDPIWTKEETDQLFDLCKRFDLRFVVIADRFPSSRTVEELKDRYYSASRAVLIARAPSSGNVAAHPLMKESYNVTQEIERKRALSMVLSQTRQQERRDEEVLVEAKTIAELRMHAKAAEESQLAIASNSGAEVTERTIPDETVSPSMVVPDNTATLASLRTLHVYLRTYALNQMVQAASSSAGLRTIKRVEQTLQDLGINLKPRVPTKAVCAEHLELRKEILTLLNLQKQVQYKEAEGSSFRDASYGETPGTPKRLHRGGDQDRTFIPDSMSFGAERVGKKDHKRKGPGAPSPSAHKRPRKMKASDL
;
A
#
# COMPACT_ATOMS: atom_id res chain seq x y z
N MET A 1 -66.13 -20.95 -2.75
CA MET A 1 -65.39 -22.22 -2.57
C MET A 1 -63.94 -21.93 -2.90
N ASP A 2 -63.08 -21.99 -1.90
CA ASP A 2 -61.65 -21.65 -1.98
C ASP A 2 -60.82 -22.93 -2.20
N ALA A 3 -59.64 -22.84 -2.79
CA ALA A 3 -58.82 -23.98 -3.21
C ALA A 3 -58.41 -24.92 -2.05
N LYS A 4 -58.52 -24.43 -0.80
CA LYS A 4 -58.29 -25.21 0.41
C LYS A 4 -59.45 -26.14 0.80
N ASP A 5 -60.67 -25.87 0.35
CA ASP A 5 -61.81 -26.78 0.55
C ASP A 5 -61.81 -27.95 -0.46
N ILE A 6 -61.09 -27.81 -1.57
CA ILE A 6 -61.01 -28.83 -2.65
C ILE A 6 -60.00 -29.94 -2.32
N LEU A 7 -59.01 -29.68 -1.44
CA LEU A 7 -57.85 -30.56 -1.24
C LEU A 7 -57.83 -31.31 0.10
N GLY A 8 -58.90 -31.27 0.90
CA GLY A 8 -59.08 -32.19 2.05
C GLY A 8 -57.99 -32.14 3.14
N LEU A 9 -57.25 -31.04 3.26
CA LEU A 9 -56.15 -30.92 4.23
C LEU A 9 -56.67 -30.57 5.64
N PRO A 10 -56.19 -31.23 6.71
CA PRO A 10 -56.69 -31.04 8.07
C PRO A 10 -56.42 -29.63 8.61
N LYS A 11 -57.45 -29.02 9.19
CA LYS A 11 -57.40 -27.73 9.90
C LYS A 11 -56.70 -27.90 11.26
N ASN A 12 -55.41 -27.58 11.34
CA ASN A 12 -54.75 -27.38 12.63
C ASN A 12 -54.81 -25.90 13.03
N SER A 13 -55.54 -25.65 14.13
CA SER A 13 -55.63 -24.38 14.85
C SER A 13 -54.35 -24.11 15.63
N PHE A 14 -53.72 -22.96 15.38
CA PHE A 14 -52.71 -22.37 16.26
C PHE A 14 -53.20 -21.00 16.75
N PRO A 15 -52.93 -20.65 18.03
CA PRO A 15 -53.54 -19.50 18.69
C PRO A 15 -52.94 -18.17 18.18
N ALA A 16 -53.75 -17.12 18.26
CA ALA A 16 -53.41 -15.76 17.84
C ALA A 16 -52.19 -15.22 18.61
N LEU A 17 -51.11 -14.94 17.87
CA LEU A 17 -49.96 -14.18 18.34
C LEU A 17 -50.18 -12.69 18.05
N GLU A 18 -50.10 -11.90 19.11
CA GLU A 18 -50.24 -10.46 19.15
C GLU A 18 -49.34 -9.75 18.12
N LYS A 19 -49.91 -8.74 17.45
CA LYS A 19 -49.20 -7.87 16.51
C LYS A 19 -48.12 -7.06 17.24
N LYS A 20 -46.88 -7.52 17.18
CA LYS A 20 -45.70 -6.70 17.50
C LYS A 20 -45.43 -5.75 16.33
N SER A 21 -45.51 -4.45 16.61
CA SER A 21 -45.25 -3.36 15.66
C SER A 21 -43.86 -3.49 15.04
N ARG A 22 -43.77 -3.53 13.71
CA ARG A 22 -42.50 -3.43 12.98
C ARG A 22 -41.89 -2.04 13.22
N PRO A 23 -40.59 -1.93 13.54
CA PRO A 23 -39.94 -0.63 13.65
C PRO A 23 -39.93 0.08 12.29
N HIS A 24 -40.11 1.39 12.31
CA HIS A 24 -40.08 2.25 11.13
C HIS A 24 -38.75 2.06 10.40
N LYS A 25 -38.79 1.45 9.21
CA LYS A 25 -37.63 1.38 8.31
C LYS A 25 -37.41 2.79 7.78
N GLU A 26 -36.42 3.50 8.32
CA GLU A 26 -35.95 4.76 7.73
C GLU A 26 -35.65 4.50 6.25
N SER A 27 -36.34 5.21 5.37
CA SER A 27 -36.13 5.12 3.94
C SER A 27 -34.74 5.68 3.63
N GLN A 28 -33.78 4.80 3.36
CA GLN A 28 -32.49 5.21 2.83
C GLN A 28 -32.75 5.99 1.54
N ARG A 29 -32.43 7.29 1.55
CA ARG A 29 -32.55 8.15 0.39
C ARG A 29 -31.57 7.65 -0.66
N LYS A 30 -32.05 7.50 -1.89
CA LYS A 30 -31.24 7.05 -3.01
C LYS A 30 -30.09 8.03 -3.26
N PRO A 31 -28.90 7.54 -3.59
CA PRO A 31 -27.86 8.38 -4.17
C PRO A 31 -28.31 8.87 -5.55
N ASP A 32 -28.01 10.12 -5.88
CA ASP A 32 -28.32 10.71 -7.19
C ASP A 32 -27.54 9.99 -8.30
N GLY A 33 -28.20 9.67 -9.42
CA GLY A 33 -27.60 9.01 -10.59
C GLY A 33 -27.86 7.50 -10.76
N ILE A 34 -28.63 6.85 -9.87
CA ILE A 34 -29.04 5.43 -10.04
C ILE A 34 -30.56 5.31 -10.14
N SER A 35 -31.06 4.58 -11.13
CA SER A 35 -32.49 4.37 -11.32
C SER A 35 -33.11 3.60 -10.14
N ARG A 36 -34.35 3.93 -9.81
CA ARG A 36 -35.10 3.36 -8.67
C ARG A 36 -35.12 1.83 -8.67
N GLU A 37 -35.15 1.27 -9.86
CA GLU A 37 -35.41 -0.14 -10.15
C GLU A 37 -34.13 -0.94 -9.96
N VAL A 38 -33.01 -0.42 -10.48
CA VAL A 38 -31.67 -1.00 -10.26
C VAL A 38 -31.34 -0.99 -8.78
N TYR A 39 -31.57 0.12 -8.07
CA TYR A 39 -31.31 0.19 -6.63
C TYR A 39 -32.15 -0.80 -5.81
N ALA A 40 -33.41 -1.03 -6.21
CA ALA A 40 -34.30 -1.99 -5.57
C ALA A 40 -33.90 -3.45 -5.86
N LEU A 41 -33.35 -3.73 -7.05
CA LEU A 41 -32.89 -5.06 -7.46
C LEU A 41 -31.54 -5.43 -6.86
N THR A 42 -30.60 -4.48 -6.75
CA THR A 42 -29.25 -4.73 -6.19
C THR A 42 -29.25 -4.74 -4.65
N GLY A 43 -30.33 -4.26 -4.00
CA GLY A 43 -30.42 -4.22 -2.54
C GLY A 43 -29.49 -3.18 -1.89
N GLY A 44 -29.05 -2.17 -2.66
CA GLY A 44 -27.99 -1.23 -2.30
C GLY A 44 -26.66 -1.54 -3.00
N LEU A 45 -25.75 -0.56 -3.05
CA LEU A 45 -24.40 -0.77 -3.58
C LEU A 45 -23.54 -1.44 -2.50
N PRO A 46 -22.87 -2.58 -2.78
CA PRO A 46 -21.87 -3.12 -1.87
C PRO A 46 -20.73 -2.11 -1.72
N ALA A 47 -20.33 -1.83 -0.48
CA ALA A 47 -19.25 -0.91 -0.21
C ALA A 47 -17.94 -1.43 -0.84
N LEU A 48 -17.28 -0.59 -1.65
CA LEU A 48 -15.98 -0.88 -2.28
C LEU A 48 -14.87 -1.19 -1.27
N MET A 49 -15.08 -0.86 0.00
CA MET A 49 -14.19 -1.14 1.11
C MET A 49 -15.05 -1.64 2.29
N PRO A 50 -14.62 -2.63 3.08
CA PRO A 50 -15.33 -3.01 4.30
C PRO A 50 -15.37 -1.81 5.25
N ALA A 51 -16.46 -1.04 5.20
CA ALA A 51 -16.72 -0.01 6.18
C ALA A 51 -17.26 -0.72 7.41
N ILE A 52 -16.46 -0.77 8.47
CA ILE A 52 -16.95 -1.20 9.78
C ILE A 52 -17.97 -0.13 10.19
N ASP A 53 -19.25 -0.48 10.10
CA ASP A 53 -20.32 0.39 10.54
C ASP A 53 -20.12 0.68 12.04
N ALA A 54 -20.13 1.95 12.43
CA ALA A 54 -19.89 2.35 13.82
C ALA A 54 -20.97 1.78 14.76
N ALA A 55 -22.13 1.39 14.23
CA ALA A 55 -23.16 0.65 14.97
C ALA A 55 -22.73 -0.80 15.32
N HIS A 56 -21.83 -1.42 14.56
CA HIS A 56 -21.24 -2.73 14.91
C HIS A 56 -20.13 -2.61 15.96
N LEU A 57 -19.73 -1.40 16.34
CA LEU A 57 -18.88 -1.12 17.50
C LEU A 57 -19.69 -1.02 18.80
N ILE A 58 -20.99 -1.38 18.79
CA ILE A 58 -21.73 -1.67 20.03
C ILE A 58 -20.95 -2.79 20.72
N LYS A 59 -20.22 -2.38 21.74
CA LYS A 59 -19.35 -3.18 22.57
C LYS A 59 -20.07 -4.47 22.91
N ARG A 60 -19.51 -5.61 22.47
CA ARG A 60 -19.78 -6.87 23.16
C ARG A 60 -19.66 -6.60 24.66
N PRO A 61 -20.59 -7.09 25.51
CA PRO A 61 -20.43 -6.96 26.95
C PRO A 61 -19.01 -7.39 27.31
N PRO A 62 -18.29 -6.63 28.15
CA PRO A 62 -16.93 -7.00 28.52
C PRO A 62 -17.00 -8.41 29.08
N SER A 63 -16.29 -9.35 28.45
CA SER A 63 -16.03 -10.64 29.06
C SER A 63 -15.44 -10.37 30.43
N ASP A 64 -15.90 -11.07 31.46
CA ASP A 64 -15.39 -10.94 32.84
C ASP A 64 -13.90 -11.33 32.98
N GLU A 65 -13.30 -11.78 31.88
CA GLU A 65 -11.87 -12.01 31.69
C GLU A 65 -11.06 -10.72 31.74
N LYS A 66 -10.29 -10.53 32.81
CA LYS A 66 -9.24 -9.50 32.88
C LYS A 66 -8.05 -9.97 32.04
N ILE A 67 -7.92 -9.39 30.85
CA ILE A 67 -6.81 -9.67 29.93
C ILE A 67 -5.69 -8.67 30.17
N THR A 68 -4.50 -9.16 30.51
CA THR A 68 -3.28 -8.36 30.59
C THR A 68 -2.22 -8.95 29.67
N TRP A 69 -1.42 -8.11 29.03
CA TRP A 69 -0.28 -8.57 28.23
C TRP A 69 0.99 -8.43 29.07
N GLN A 70 1.72 -9.52 29.23
CA GLN A 70 2.95 -9.54 30.01
C GLN A 70 4.11 -10.02 29.15
N TRP A 71 5.28 -9.40 29.33
CA TRP A 71 6.51 -9.80 28.68
C TRP A 71 7.15 -10.92 29.50
N LEU A 72 6.95 -12.17 29.09
CA LEU A 72 7.37 -13.35 29.85
C LEU A 72 8.45 -14.14 29.09
N PRO A 73 9.39 -14.75 29.82
CA PRO A 73 10.32 -15.71 29.23
C PRO A 73 9.57 -16.98 28.82
N PHE A 74 9.98 -17.58 27.71
CA PHE A 74 9.47 -18.86 27.25
C PHE A 74 10.60 -19.72 26.67
N THR A 75 10.41 -21.02 26.76
CA THR A 75 11.21 -22.04 26.05
C THR A 75 10.35 -22.66 24.97
N SER A 76 10.95 -23.02 23.83
CA SER A 76 10.24 -23.64 22.71
C SER A 76 10.76 -25.06 22.51
N SER A 77 9.88 -26.06 22.57
CA SER A 77 10.25 -27.47 22.28
C SER A 77 10.82 -27.66 20.86
N ALA A 78 10.52 -26.72 19.96
CA ALA A 78 11.05 -26.70 18.60
C ALA A 78 12.59 -26.56 18.55
N ARG A 79 13.22 -26.11 19.64
CA ARG A 79 14.67 -25.94 19.72
C ARG A 79 15.29 -26.97 20.65
N LYS A 80 16.49 -27.42 20.32
CA LYS A 80 17.29 -28.35 21.14
C LYS A 80 18.32 -27.65 22.03
N ASP A 81 18.49 -26.34 21.88
CA ASP A 81 19.53 -25.53 22.53
C ASP A 81 19.09 -24.89 23.86
N ASN A 82 17.89 -25.22 24.36
CA ASN A 82 17.30 -24.68 25.59
C ASN A 82 17.33 -23.13 25.68
N LEU A 83 17.37 -22.44 24.54
CA LEU A 83 17.44 -20.98 24.50
C LEU A 83 16.14 -20.37 25.06
N GLN A 84 16.29 -19.51 26.07
CA GLN A 84 15.19 -18.73 26.63
C GLN A 84 15.00 -17.44 25.84
N LEU A 85 13.79 -17.24 25.32
CA LEU A 85 13.39 -16.03 24.60
C LEU A 85 12.24 -15.36 25.33
N TYR A 86 11.90 -14.14 24.93
CA TYR A 86 10.78 -13.39 25.53
C TYR A 86 9.72 -13.06 24.49
N HIS A 87 8.46 -13.12 24.89
CA HIS A 87 7.30 -12.81 24.04
C HIS A 87 6.22 -12.09 24.84
N TRP A 88 5.41 -11.27 24.17
CA TRP A 88 4.20 -10.70 24.78
C TRP A 88 3.14 -11.80 24.84
N VAL A 89 2.77 -12.20 26.05
CA VAL A 89 1.83 -13.28 26.28
C VAL A 89 0.52 -12.72 26.85
N ARG A 90 -0.61 -13.17 26.30
CA ARG A 90 -1.95 -12.84 26.80
C ARG A 90 -2.19 -13.62 28.10
N VAL A 91 -2.17 -12.92 29.23
CA VAL A 91 -2.48 -13.45 30.57
C VAL A 91 -3.94 -13.14 30.87
N VAL A 92 -4.74 -14.18 31.11
CA VAL A 92 -6.18 -14.06 31.41
C VAL A 92 -6.39 -14.34 32.89
N ASN A 93 -7.02 -13.40 33.60
CA ASN A 93 -7.30 -13.52 35.04
C ASN A 93 -6.04 -13.81 35.90
N GLY A 94 -4.88 -13.28 35.50
CA GLY A 94 -3.61 -13.48 36.21
C GLY A 94 -2.94 -14.83 35.97
N VAL A 95 -3.53 -15.72 35.16
CA VAL A 95 -2.96 -17.03 34.83
C VAL A 95 -2.28 -16.97 33.46
N PRO A 96 -0.94 -17.18 33.40
CA PRO A 96 -0.25 -17.27 32.12
C PRO A 96 -0.69 -18.56 31.36
N PRO A 97 -0.65 -18.56 30.03
CA PRO A 97 -0.93 -19.75 29.22
C PRO A 97 -0.04 -20.90 29.67
N THR A 98 -0.68 -22.02 30.02
CA THR A 98 0.02 -23.25 30.40
C THR A 98 0.23 -24.10 29.16
N GLY A 99 1.47 -24.48 28.88
CA GLY A 99 1.82 -25.31 27.73
C GLY A 99 3.14 -24.91 27.10
N ASP A 100 3.52 -25.67 26.07
CA ASP A 100 4.65 -25.33 25.21
C ASP A 100 4.34 -24.08 24.37
N TYR A 101 5.39 -23.43 23.84
CA TYR A 101 5.27 -22.21 23.08
C TYR A 101 4.30 -22.37 21.89
N SER A 102 3.33 -21.47 21.76
CA SER A 102 2.23 -21.56 20.78
C SER A 102 2.68 -21.77 19.33
N PHE A 103 3.89 -21.31 18.97
CA PHE A 103 4.43 -21.46 17.62
C PHE A 103 5.33 -22.69 17.44
N ALA A 104 5.68 -23.42 18.50
CA ALA A 104 6.49 -24.63 18.42
C ALA A 104 5.83 -25.69 17.52
N LYS A 105 4.50 -25.77 17.54
CA LYS A 105 3.69 -26.65 16.66
C LYS A 105 3.90 -26.43 15.16
N TYR A 106 4.44 -25.28 14.75
CA TYR A 106 4.71 -24.98 13.34
C TYR A 106 6.11 -25.41 12.89
N ASN A 107 6.96 -25.85 13.81
CA ASN A 107 8.27 -26.39 13.46
C ASN A 107 8.12 -27.82 12.92
N LYS A 108 7.82 -27.93 11.63
CA LYS A 108 7.69 -29.19 10.92
C LYS A 108 9.01 -29.49 10.20
N SER A 109 9.74 -30.50 10.65
CA SER A 109 10.93 -31.01 9.93
C SER A 109 10.52 -32.02 8.87
N VAL A 110 11.22 -32.03 7.74
CA VAL A 110 11.03 -33.05 6.70
C VAL A 110 11.80 -34.30 7.09
N ASP A 111 11.17 -35.47 6.97
CA ASP A 111 11.88 -36.74 7.13
C ASP A 111 12.63 -37.07 5.84
N ILE A 112 13.93 -37.34 5.98
CA ILE A 112 14.84 -37.53 4.85
C ILE A 112 15.30 -38.98 4.84
N ILE A 113 15.16 -39.59 3.68
CA ILE A 113 15.58 -40.96 3.43
C ILE A 113 17.10 -41.03 3.61
N LYS A 114 17.55 -41.88 4.53
CA LYS A 114 18.96 -42.23 4.70
C LYS A 114 19.24 -43.50 3.91
N TYR A 115 20.41 -43.63 3.31
CA TYR A 115 20.86 -44.85 2.65
C TYR A 115 22.13 -45.42 3.30
N THR A 116 22.38 -46.71 3.11
CA THR A 116 23.62 -47.38 3.53
C THR A 116 24.65 -47.39 2.40
N ASN A 117 25.90 -47.70 2.73
CA ASN A 117 26.97 -47.85 1.73
C ASN A 117 26.64 -48.94 0.70
N GLU A 118 26.05 -50.05 1.13
CA GLU A 118 25.64 -51.16 0.28
C GLU A 118 24.53 -50.75 -0.70
N GLU A 119 23.54 -49.99 -0.22
CA GLU A 119 22.48 -49.44 -1.06
C GLU A 119 23.04 -48.45 -2.09
N TYR A 120 24.07 -47.68 -1.70
CA TYR A 120 24.73 -46.74 -2.60
C TYR A 120 25.43 -47.47 -3.76
N GLU A 121 26.27 -48.45 -3.44
CA GLU A 121 27.04 -49.19 -4.45
C GLU A 121 26.14 -49.93 -5.44
N LYS A 122 25.02 -50.48 -4.95
CA LYS A 122 24.11 -51.30 -5.76
C LYS A 122 23.11 -50.49 -6.60
N TYR A 123 22.61 -49.35 -6.09
CA TYR A 123 21.47 -48.65 -6.69
C TYR A 123 21.72 -47.18 -7.01
N LEU A 124 22.77 -46.55 -6.45
CA LEU A 124 22.99 -45.09 -6.54
C LEU A 124 24.27 -44.71 -7.28
N THR A 125 25.02 -45.68 -7.83
CA THR A 125 26.22 -45.41 -8.62
C THR A 125 25.88 -44.67 -9.92
N ASP A 126 26.65 -43.62 -10.19
CA ASP A 126 26.39 -42.69 -11.29
C ASP A 126 27.72 -42.13 -11.81
N PRO A 127 27.94 -42.06 -13.13
CA PRO A 127 29.19 -41.51 -13.69
C PRO A 127 29.38 -40.01 -13.41
N ILE A 128 28.31 -39.27 -13.16
CA ILE A 128 28.35 -37.80 -12.98
C ILE A 128 28.48 -37.43 -11.49
N TRP A 129 28.06 -38.31 -10.58
CA TRP A 129 27.98 -38.06 -9.15
C TRP A 129 28.89 -38.97 -8.35
N THR A 130 29.77 -38.34 -7.57
CA THR A 130 30.55 -39.08 -6.59
C THR A 130 29.72 -39.41 -5.35
N LYS A 131 30.17 -40.42 -4.60
CA LYS A 131 29.54 -40.79 -3.33
C LYS A 131 29.63 -39.66 -2.32
N GLU A 132 30.79 -39.04 -2.22
CA GLU A 132 31.04 -37.91 -1.31
C GLU A 132 30.11 -36.73 -1.59
N GLU A 133 29.93 -36.37 -2.87
CA GLU A 133 28.97 -35.33 -3.25
C GLU A 133 27.53 -35.71 -2.91
N THR A 134 27.15 -36.97 -3.10
CA THR A 134 25.80 -37.45 -2.75
C THR A 134 25.59 -37.43 -1.24
N ASP A 135 26.57 -37.86 -0.45
CA ASP A 135 26.52 -37.83 1.02
C ASP A 135 26.41 -36.40 1.55
N GLN A 136 27.21 -35.49 0.99
CA GLN A 136 27.13 -34.05 1.31
C GLN A 136 25.75 -33.48 0.96
N LEU A 137 25.20 -33.82 -0.21
CA LEU A 137 23.87 -33.37 -0.61
C LEU A 137 22.81 -33.80 0.42
N PHE A 138 22.84 -35.06 0.86
CA PHE A 138 21.87 -35.57 1.85
C PHE A 138 22.06 -34.95 3.24
N ASP A 139 23.29 -34.66 3.66
CA ASP A 139 23.55 -33.91 4.91
C ASP A 139 22.98 -32.48 4.83
N LEU A 140 23.23 -31.77 3.72
CA LEU A 140 22.70 -30.42 3.53
C LEU A 140 21.17 -30.41 3.42
N CYS A 141 20.59 -31.41 2.74
CA CYS A 141 19.14 -31.62 2.70
C CYS A 141 18.56 -31.72 4.11
N LYS A 142 19.24 -32.41 5.02
CA LYS A 142 18.84 -32.57 6.43
C LYS A 142 19.05 -31.34 7.29
N ARG A 143 20.12 -30.60 7.04
CA ARG A 143 20.42 -29.38 7.80
C ARG A 143 19.54 -28.20 7.39
N PHE A 144 19.07 -28.19 6.14
CA PHE A 144 18.32 -27.07 5.57
C PHE A 144 16.89 -27.44 5.14
N ASP A 145 16.34 -28.55 5.64
CA ASP A 145 14.95 -28.98 5.41
C ASP A 145 14.53 -28.94 3.91
N LEU A 146 15.37 -29.48 3.03
CA LEU A 146 15.16 -29.49 1.57
C LEU A 146 15.00 -28.12 0.90
N ARG A 147 15.51 -27.05 1.52
CA ARG A 147 15.53 -25.71 0.91
C ARG A 147 16.64 -25.65 -0.14
N PHE A 148 16.38 -26.21 -1.33
CA PHE A 148 17.37 -26.37 -2.40
C PHE A 148 18.08 -25.08 -2.84
N VAL A 149 17.46 -23.90 -2.70
CA VAL A 149 18.14 -22.62 -2.99
C VAL A 149 19.29 -22.37 -2.01
N VAL A 150 19.08 -22.67 -0.73
CA VAL A 150 20.12 -22.54 0.31
C VAL A 150 21.16 -23.65 0.16
N ILE A 151 20.72 -24.85 -0.20
CA ILE A 151 21.61 -26.00 -0.41
C ILE A 151 22.56 -25.70 -1.58
N ALA A 152 22.05 -25.20 -2.71
CA ALA A 152 22.86 -24.83 -3.87
C ALA A 152 23.88 -23.72 -3.55
N ASP A 153 23.50 -22.72 -2.74
CA ASP A 153 24.43 -21.67 -2.26
C ASP A 153 25.58 -22.23 -1.41
N ARG A 154 25.32 -23.30 -0.65
CA ARG A 154 26.28 -23.91 0.29
C ARG A 154 27.02 -25.11 -0.30
N PHE A 155 26.64 -25.56 -1.49
CA PHE A 155 27.23 -26.74 -2.10
C PHE A 155 28.63 -26.40 -2.64
N PRO A 156 29.66 -27.23 -2.38
CA PRO A 156 31.04 -26.88 -2.78
C PRO A 156 31.25 -26.79 -4.30
N SER A 157 30.50 -27.54 -5.09
CA SER A 157 30.58 -27.53 -6.55
C SER A 157 29.46 -26.69 -7.17
N SER A 158 29.72 -26.15 -8.37
CA SER A 158 28.81 -25.26 -9.11
C SER A 158 27.62 -25.98 -9.75
N ARG A 159 26.98 -26.91 -9.02
CA ARG A 159 25.80 -27.63 -9.46
C ARG A 159 24.57 -26.74 -9.43
N THR A 160 23.70 -26.91 -10.41
CA THR A 160 22.43 -26.18 -10.47
C THR A 160 21.43 -26.73 -9.46
N VAL A 161 20.42 -25.93 -9.12
CA VAL A 161 19.34 -26.34 -8.21
C VAL A 161 18.60 -27.57 -8.77
N GLU A 162 18.48 -27.63 -10.09
CA GLU A 162 17.78 -28.67 -10.84
C GLU A 162 18.51 -30.00 -10.76
N GLU A 163 19.83 -29.99 -10.93
CA GLU A 163 20.69 -31.17 -10.80
C GLU A 163 20.69 -31.71 -9.36
N LEU A 164 20.78 -30.83 -8.36
CA LEU A 164 20.73 -31.22 -6.95
C LEU A 164 19.38 -31.87 -6.59
N LYS A 165 18.28 -31.30 -7.09
CA LYS A 165 16.94 -31.90 -6.94
C LYS A 165 16.87 -33.25 -7.64
N ASP A 166 17.34 -33.32 -8.89
CA ASP A 166 17.28 -34.55 -9.68
C ASP A 166 18.00 -35.69 -8.98
N ARG A 167 19.23 -35.45 -8.52
CA ARG A 167 20.01 -36.43 -7.75
C ARG A 167 19.34 -36.84 -6.45
N TYR A 168 18.84 -35.88 -5.67
CA TYR A 168 18.19 -36.18 -4.40
C TYR A 168 16.94 -37.05 -4.60
N TYR A 169 16.07 -36.67 -5.54
CA TYR A 169 14.82 -37.39 -5.76
C TYR A 169 15.04 -38.73 -6.48
N SER A 170 15.99 -38.85 -7.41
CA SER A 170 16.33 -40.12 -8.04
C SER A 170 16.89 -41.12 -7.02
N ALA A 171 17.83 -40.68 -6.18
CA ALA A 171 18.41 -41.52 -5.14
C ALA A 171 17.38 -41.92 -4.08
N SER A 172 16.56 -40.96 -3.62
CA SER A 172 15.48 -41.21 -2.68
C SER A 172 14.48 -42.24 -3.21
N ARG A 173 14.11 -42.15 -4.50
CA ARG A 173 13.23 -43.13 -5.15
C ARG A 173 13.88 -44.51 -5.24
N ALA A 174 15.13 -44.59 -5.68
CA ALA A 174 15.86 -45.85 -5.83
C ALA A 174 15.95 -46.60 -4.50
N VAL A 175 16.29 -45.90 -3.41
CA VAL A 175 16.33 -46.47 -2.06
C VAL A 175 14.95 -46.93 -1.60
N LEU A 176 13.90 -46.14 -1.88
CA LEU A 176 12.54 -46.50 -1.50
C LEU A 176 12.04 -47.76 -2.23
N ILE A 177 12.40 -47.91 -3.52
CA ILE A 177 12.09 -49.12 -4.31
C ILE A 177 12.85 -50.32 -3.75
N ALA A 178 14.15 -50.17 -3.48
CA ALA A 178 14.99 -51.25 -2.99
C ALA A 178 14.52 -51.82 -1.63
N ARG A 179 13.96 -50.96 -0.78
CA ARG A 179 13.45 -51.34 0.55
C ARG A 179 12.06 -51.96 0.53
N ALA A 180 11.33 -51.82 -0.57
CA ALA A 180 9.95 -52.22 -0.60
C ALA A 180 9.80 -53.72 -0.87
N PRO A 181 8.99 -54.43 -0.07
CA PRO A 181 8.73 -55.86 -0.28
C PRO A 181 7.84 -56.13 -1.51
N SER A 182 7.07 -55.13 -1.98
CA SER A 182 6.23 -55.23 -3.18
C SER A 182 6.11 -53.88 -3.90
N SER A 183 6.02 -53.91 -5.24
CA SER A 183 5.95 -52.71 -6.08
C SER A 183 4.68 -51.86 -5.86
N GLY A 184 3.56 -52.50 -5.48
CA GLY A 184 2.29 -51.82 -5.22
C GLY A 184 2.32 -50.88 -4.01
N ASN A 185 3.12 -51.18 -2.99
CA ASN A 185 3.25 -50.33 -1.79
C ASN A 185 4.05 -49.04 -2.05
N VAL A 186 4.85 -49.01 -3.10
CA VAL A 186 5.73 -47.87 -3.45
C VAL A 186 5.03 -46.89 -4.37
N ALA A 187 4.15 -47.38 -5.26
CA ALA A 187 3.47 -46.56 -6.26
C ALA A 187 2.59 -45.46 -5.66
N ALA A 188 2.07 -45.66 -4.44
CA ALA A 188 1.26 -44.67 -3.73
C ALA A 188 2.10 -43.57 -3.05
N HIS A 189 3.41 -43.75 -2.90
CA HIS A 189 4.27 -42.78 -2.22
C HIS A 189 4.38 -41.47 -3.03
N PRO A 190 4.29 -40.28 -2.41
CA PRO A 190 4.31 -39.00 -3.14
C PRO A 190 5.51 -38.85 -4.08
N LEU A 191 6.70 -39.28 -3.65
CA LEU A 191 7.92 -39.24 -4.46
C LEU A 191 7.88 -40.09 -5.74
N MET A 192 6.96 -41.06 -5.83
CA MET A 192 6.77 -41.93 -6.99
C MET A 192 5.66 -41.44 -7.89
N LYS A 193 4.56 -40.98 -7.28
CA LYS A 193 3.41 -40.42 -8.00
C LYS A 193 3.77 -39.12 -8.72
N GLU A 194 4.53 -38.26 -8.05
CA GLU A 194 4.95 -36.95 -8.55
C GLU A 194 6.46 -36.99 -8.81
N SER A 195 6.86 -37.77 -9.81
CA SER A 195 8.27 -37.89 -10.16
C SER A 195 8.82 -36.53 -10.61
N TYR A 196 9.93 -36.14 -10.01
CA TYR A 196 10.64 -34.93 -10.42
C TYR A 196 11.18 -35.11 -11.83
N ASN A 197 10.84 -34.17 -12.72
CA ASN A 197 11.33 -34.10 -14.09
C ASN A 197 12.20 -32.85 -14.26
N VAL A 198 13.50 -33.07 -14.40
CA VAL A 198 14.50 -32.01 -14.53
C VAL A 198 14.26 -31.13 -15.77
N THR A 199 13.94 -31.73 -16.91
CA THR A 199 13.70 -31.02 -18.18
C THR A 199 12.50 -30.09 -18.06
N GLN A 200 11.41 -30.59 -17.46
CA GLN A 200 10.21 -29.78 -17.24
C GLN A 200 10.45 -28.63 -16.27
N GLU A 201 11.23 -28.84 -15.20
CA GLU A 201 11.55 -27.76 -14.25
C GLU A 201 12.43 -26.67 -14.89
N ILE A 202 13.40 -27.06 -15.72
CA ILE A 202 14.23 -26.13 -16.50
C ILE A 202 13.35 -25.29 -17.43
N GLU A 203 12.48 -25.95 -18.20
CA GLU A 203 11.59 -25.27 -19.15
C GLU A 203 10.58 -24.36 -18.45
N ARG A 204 10.01 -24.82 -17.34
CA ARG A 204 9.12 -24.00 -16.49
C ARG A 204 9.82 -22.75 -15.98
N LYS A 205 11.06 -22.87 -15.50
CA LYS A 205 11.86 -21.71 -15.04
C LYS A 205 12.21 -20.77 -16.19
N ARG A 206 12.54 -21.31 -17.36
CA ARG A 206 12.80 -20.52 -18.58
C ARG A 206 11.57 -19.71 -18.98
N ALA A 207 10.40 -20.34 -19.04
CA ALA A 207 9.13 -19.68 -19.37
C ALA A 207 8.78 -18.58 -18.34
N LEU A 208 8.94 -18.87 -17.05
CA LEU A 208 8.73 -17.88 -16.00
C LEU A 208 9.70 -16.70 -16.13
N SER A 209 10.98 -16.97 -16.41
CA SER A 209 11.98 -15.92 -16.61
C SER A 209 11.64 -15.05 -17.82
N MET A 210 11.12 -15.64 -18.91
CA MET A 210 10.65 -14.87 -20.06
C MET A 210 9.53 -13.92 -19.65
N VAL A 211 8.50 -14.41 -18.96
CA VAL A 211 7.36 -13.58 -18.50
C VAL A 211 7.83 -12.46 -17.57
N LEU A 212 8.69 -12.77 -16.59
CA LEU A 212 9.19 -11.76 -15.65
C LEU A 212 10.10 -10.70 -16.31
N SER A 213 10.71 -11.02 -17.44
CA SER A 213 11.52 -10.08 -18.23
C SER A 213 10.70 -9.24 -19.21
N GLN A 214 9.40 -9.49 -19.36
CA GLN A 214 8.55 -8.74 -20.28
C GLN A 214 8.45 -7.27 -19.87
N THR A 215 8.48 -6.40 -20.88
CA THR A 215 8.25 -4.97 -20.68
C THR A 215 6.77 -4.64 -20.87
N ARG A 216 6.29 -3.57 -20.25
CA ARG A 216 4.91 -3.06 -20.44
C ARG A 216 4.55 -2.74 -21.90
N GLN A 217 5.54 -2.50 -22.74
CA GLN A 217 5.30 -2.29 -24.17
C GLN A 217 5.12 -3.61 -24.89
N GLN A 218 5.86 -4.65 -24.49
CA GLN A 218 5.68 -6.01 -24.99
C GLN A 218 4.31 -6.56 -24.57
N GLU A 219 3.92 -6.41 -23.30
CA GLU A 219 2.61 -6.84 -22.80
C GLU A 219 1.45 -6.26 -23.63
N ARG A 220 1.49 -4.96 -23.95
CA ARG A 220 0.45 -4.33 -24.78
C ARG A 220 0.41 -4.88 -26.22
N ARG A 221 1.57 -5.12 -26.83
CA ARG A 221 1.61 -5.73 -28.17
C ARG A 221 1.09 -7.16 -28.14
N ASP A 222 1.47 -7.93 -27.13
CA ASP A 222 1.01 -9.30 -26.97
C ASP A 222 -0.51 -9.34 -26.73
N GLU A 223 -1.08 -8.38 -25.98
CA GLU A 223 -2.53 -8.20 -25.82
C GLU A 223 -3.23 -7.89 -27.14
N GLU A 224 -2.70 -6.96 -27.94
CA GLU A 224 -3.23 -6.62 -29.27
C GLU A 224 -3.23 -7.85 -30.20
N VAL A 225 -2.12 -8.60 -30.23
CA VAL A 225 -2.00 -9.85 -31.00
C VAL A 225 -2.98 -10.92 -30.50
N LEU A 226 -3.20 -11.03 -29.19
CA LEU A 226 -4.18 -11.97 -28.63
C LEU A 226 -5.62 -11.58 -28.99
N VAL A 227 -5.95 -10.30 -29.02
CA VAL A 227 -7.26 -9.82 -29.49
C VAL A 227 -7.45 -10.17 -30.96
N GLU A 228 -6.44 -9.93 -31.81
CA GLU A 228 -6.48 -10.29 -33.23
C GLU A 228 -6.58 -11.80 -33.44
N ALA A 229 -5.84 -12.61 -32.67
CA ALA A 229 -5.93 -14.06 -32.75
C ALA A 229 -7.32 -14.57 -32.38
N LYS A 230 -7.98 -13.95 -31.39
CA LYS A 230 -9.37 -14.28 -31.01
C LYS A 230 -10.35 -13.92 -32.12
N THR A 231 -10.25 -12.74 -32.72
CA THR A 231 -11.15 -12.37 -33.83
C THR A 231 -10.98 -13.31 -35.02
N ILE A 232 -9.74 -13.69 -35.37
CA ILE A 232 -9.47 -14.68 -36.43
C ILE A 232 -10.05 -16.04 -36.06
N ALA A 233 -9.93 -16.48 -34.80
CA ALA A 233 -10.48 -17.76 -34.34
C ALA A 233 -12.00 -17.76 -34.43
N GLU A 234 -12.67 -16.69 -34.00
CA GLU A 234 -14.12 -16.52 -34.12
C GLU A 234 -14.56 -16.52 -35.58
N LEU A 235 -13.87 -15.78 -36.46
CA LEU A 235 -14.15 -15.79 -37.90
C LEU A 235 -14.00 -17.18 -38.51
N ARG A 236 -12.97 -17.94 -38.11
CA ARG A 236 -12.79 -19.33 -38.56
C ARG A 236 -13.87 -20.26 -38.03
N MET A 237 -14.33 -20.07 -36.80
CA MET A 237 -15.47 -20.81 -36.25
C MET A 237 -16.75 -20.48 -37.00
N HIS A 238 -17.01 -19.21 -37.29
CA HIS A 238 -18.16 -18.78 -38.10
C HIS A 238 -18.08 -19.30 -39.55
N ALA A 239 -16.90 -19.30 -40.17
CA ALA A 239 -16.70 -19.85 -41.51
C ALA A 239 -16.92 -21.37 -41.55
N LYS A 240 -16.40 -22.11 -40.56
CA LYS A 240 -16.67 -23.56 -40.42
C LYS A 240 -18.15 -23.85 -40.15
N ALA A 241 -18.79 -23.07 -39.28
CA ALA A 241 -20.23 -23.20 -39.03
C ALA A 241 -21.05 -22.86 -40.28
N ALA A 242 -20.61 -21.88 -41.08
CA ALA A 242 -21.22 -21.57 -42.37
C ALA A 242 -20.99 -22.67 -43.41
N GLU A 243 -19.83 -23.32 -43.44
CA GLU A 243 -19.52 -24.45 -44.31
C GLU A 243 -20.31 -25.71 -43.92
N GLU A 244 -20.41 -26.03 -42.62
CA GLU A 244 -21.28 -27.08 -42.07
C GLU A 244 -22.76 -26.76 -42.32
N SER A 245 -23.16 -25.49 -42.18
CA SER A 245 -24.51 -25.04 -42.52
C SER A 245 -24.75 -25.04 -44.02
N GLN A 246 -23.76 -24.81 -44.88
CA GLN A 246 -23.90 -24.93 -46.34
C GLN A 246 -23.99 -26.39 -46.78
N LEU A 247 -23.27 -27.30 -46.12
CA LEU A 247 -23.46 -28.75 -46.27
C LEU A 247 -24.85 -29.18 -45.79
N ALA A 248 -25.39 -28.55 -44.73
CA ALA A 248 -26.76 -28.76 -44.26
C ALA A 248 -27.83 -28.06 -45.14
N ILE A 249 -27.55 -26.90 -45.73
CA ILE A 249 -28.45 -26.09 -46.58
C ILE A 249 -28.46 -26.59 -48.02
N ALA A 250 -27.40 -27.24 -48.51
CA ALA A 250 -27.47 -28.07 -49.72
C ALA A 250 -28.49 -29.21 -49.57
N SER A 251 -28.87 -29.54 -48.33
CA SER A 251 -29.94 -30.50 -48.00
C SER A 251 -31.27 -29.83 -47.63
N ASN A 252 -31.38 -28.50 -47.62
CA ASN A 252 -32.64 -27.80 -47.35
C ASN A 252 -32.55 -26.33 -47.77
N SER A 253 -33.20 -25.99 -48.89
CA SER A 253 -33.37 -24.62 -49.38
C SER A 253 -34.59 -23.94 -48.75
N GLY A 254 -34.44 -22.67 -48.33
CA GLY A 254 -35.57 -21.76 -48.11
C GLY A 254 -35.34 -20.59 -47.14
N ALA A 255 -35.16 -19.38 -47.71
CA ALA A 255 -35.65 -18.03 -47.29
C ALA A 255 -35.40 -17.53 -45.84
N GLU A 256 -35.23 -16.25 -45.47
CA GLU A 256 -35.13 -14.88 -46.03
C GLU A 256 -34.65 -13.99 -44.85
N VAL A 257 -33.67 -13.08 -45.00
CA VAL A 257 -33.78 -11.59 -45.02
C VAL A 257 -33.90 -10.85 -43.65
N THR A 258 -32.80 -10.09 -43.34
CA THR A 258 -32.60 -8.75 -42.68
C THR A 258 -33.39 -8.33 -41.42
N GLU A 259 -32.97 -7.46 -40.49
CA GLU A 259 -32.15 -6.22 -40.57
C GLU A 259 -31.67 -5.74 -39.16
N ARG A 260 -30.70 -4.81 -39.18
CA ARG A 260 -29.96 -4.10 -38.11
C ARG A 260 -30.80 -3.32 -37.08
N THR A 261 -30.17 -2.89 -35.96
CA THR A 261 -29.79 -1.47 -35.66
C THR A 261 -29.20 -1.34 -34.22
N ILE A 262 -28.14 -0.52 -34.07
CA ILE A 262 -27.48 -0.06 -32.81
C ILE A 262 -27.87 1.43 -32.61
N PRO A 263 -27.85 2.03 -31.40
CA PRO A 263 -26.69 2.86 -31.06
C PRO A 263 -26.28 2.92 -29.56
N ASP A 264 -25.06 3.42 -29.43
CA ASP A 264 -24.13 3.67 -28.31
C ASP A 264 -24.55 4.80 -27.33
N GLU A 265 -24.04 4.80 -26.08
CA GLU A 265 -23.42 5.99 -25.45
C GLU A 265 -22.76 5.71 -24.07
N THR A 266 -21.60 6.33 -23.88
CA THR A 266 -20.65 6.17 -22.77
C THR A 266 -20.69 7.39 -21.83
N VAL A 267 -20.63 7.21 -20.50
CA VAL A 267 -20.36 8.30 -19.54
C VAL A 267 -19.42 7.86 -18.40
N SER A 268 -18.40 8.67 -18.10
CA SER A 268 -17.50 8.58 -16.93
C SER A 268 -17.80 9.68 -15.90
N PRO A 269 -17.67 9.45 -14.57
CA PRO A 269 -17.90 10.49 -13.56
C PRO A 269 -16.62 11.02 -12.85
N SER A 270 -16.67 12.28 -12.40
CA SER A 270 -15.67 12.96 -11.56
C SER A 270 -16.00 12.88 -10.05
N MET A 271 -14.96 12.87 -9.20
CA MET A 271 -15.05 12.78 -7.74
C MET A 271 -14.96 14.13 -7.02
N VAL A 272 -15.66 14.26 -5.88
CA VAL A 272 -15.57 15.35 -4.90
C VAL A 272 -15.19 14.80 -3.51
N VAL A 273 -14.39 15.57 -2.77
CA VAL A 273 -13.79 15.22 -1.46
C VAL A 273 -14.40 16.10 -0.35
N PRO A 274 -14.72 15.59 0.85
CA PRO A 274 -15.09 16.43 1.99
C PRO A 274 -13.99 16.57 3.07
N ASP A 275 -14.12 17.66 3.83
CA ASP A 275 -13.16 18.33 4.71
C ASP A 275 -12.78 17.61 6.03
N ASN A 276 -11.61 18.01 6.56
CA ASN A 276 -10.76 17.24 7.49
C ASN A 276 -10.45 17.96 8.82
N THR A 277 -11.45 18.55 9.47
CA THR A 277 -11.25 19.31 10.73
C THR A 277 -11.36 18.48 12.01
N ALA A 278 -11.93 17.27 11.96
CA ALA A 278 -12.10 16.39 13.14
C ALA A 278 -10.89 15.49 13.46
N THR A 279 -9.87 15.47 12.60
CA THR A 279 -8.85 14.41 12.54
C THR A 279 -7.59 14.69 13.38
N LEU A 280 -7.35 15.95 13.76
CA LEU A 280 -6.17 16.39 14.53
C LEU A 280 -6.17 15.94 16.00
N ALA A 281 -7.36 15.69 16.59
CA ALA A 281 -7.46 15.24 17.98
C ALA A 281 -7.12 13.75 18.17
N SER A 282 -7.20 12.94 17.11
CA SER A 282 -7.13 11.47 17.17
C SER A 282 -5.70 10.90 17.24
N LEU A 283 -4.66 11.72 17.00
CA LEU A 283 -3.28 11.25 16.90
C LEU A 283 -2.51 11.18 18.20
N ARG A 284 -2.98 11.85 19.24
CA ARG A 284 -2.38 11.69 20.56
C ARG A 284 -2.78 10.37 21.22
N THR A 285 -3.75 9.65 20.64
CA THR A 285 -4.34 8.42 21.18
C THR A 285 -3.93 7.13 20.44
N LEU A 286 -3.32 7.23 19.25
CA LEU A 286 -2.95 6.06 18.44
C LEU A 286 -1.42 5.92 18.35
N HIS A 287 -0.88 4.88 18.99
CA HIS A 287 0.56 4.57 18.96
C HIS A 287 1.05 4.03 17.59
N VAL A 288 0.15 3.77 16.64
CA VAL A 288 0.47 3.35 15.27
C VAL A 288 -0.41 4.12 14.29
N TYR A 289 0.20 4.75 13.28
CA TYR A 289 -0.49 5.54 12.25
C TYR A 289 0.09 5.25 10.86
N LEU A 290 -0.74 5.40 9.83
CA LEU A 290 -0.30 5.31 8.43
C LEU A 290 0.66 6.45 8.12
N ARG A 291 1.81 6.15 7.51
CA ARG A 291 2.84 7.16 7.18
C ARG A 291 2.32 8.25 6.24
N THR A 292 1.40 7.91 5.33
CA THR A 292 0.69 8.88 4.47
C THR A 292 -0.13 9.88 5.28
N TYR A 293 -0.79 9.42 6.34
CA TYR A 293 -1.61 10.26 7.21
C TYR A 293 -0.75 11.22 8.04
N ALA A 294 0.38 10.75 8.59
CA ALA A 294 1.34 11.62 9.26
C ALA A 294 1.98 12.64 8.32
N LEU A 295 2.34 12.23 7.09
CA LEU A 295 2.88 13.16 6.10
C LEU A 295 1.88 14.27 5.76
N ASN A 296 0.60 13.95 5.52
CA ASN A 296 -0.41 14.96 5.23
C ASN A 296 -0.51 16.02 6.34
N GLN A 297 -0.39 15.62 7.60
CA GLN A 297 -0.41 16.56 8.71
C GLN A 297 0.86 17.40 8.83
N MET A 298 2.03 16.78 8.60
CA MET A 298 3.29 17.53 8.57
C MET A 298 3.31 18.54 7.44
N VAL A 299 2.73 18.20 6.28
CA VAL A 299 2.52 19.13 5.17
C VAL A 299 1.61 20.29 5.60
N GLN A 300 0.46 20.01 6.22
CA GLN A 300 -0.45 21.05 6.72
C GLN A 300 0.20 21.93 7.79
N ALA A 301 0.99 21.35 8.69
CA ALA A 301 1.73 22.10 9.70
C ALA A 301 2.83 22.97 9.09
N ALA A 302 3.61 22.45 8.13
CA ALA A 302 4.65 23.19 7.42
C ALA A 302 4.08 24.32 6.54
N SER A 303 2.85 24.15 6.06
CA SER A 303 2.13 25.15 5.26
C SER A 303 1.26 26.10 6.09
N SER A 304 1.18 25.93 7.42
CA SER A 304 0.30 26.71 8.29
C SER A 304 0.58 28.22 8.30
N SER A 305 1.83 28.62 8.01
CA SER A 305 2.23 30.02 7.91
C SER A 305 1.99 30.63 6.52
N ALA A 306 1.57 29.84 5.53
CA ALA A 306 1.34 30.30 4.16
C ALA A 306 -0.15 30.36 3.81
N GLY A 307 -0.53 31.38 3.05
CA GLY A 307 -1.91 31.53 2.58
C GLY A 307 -2.29 30.46 1.55
N LEU A 308 -3.58 30.13 1.46
CA LEU A 308 -4.12 29.08 0.57
C LEU A 308 -3.67 29.21 -0.89
N ARG A 309 -3.53 30.43 -1.42
CA ARG A 309 -3.04 30.67 -2.79
C ARG A 309 -1.57 30.28 -2.96
N THR A 310 -0.74 30.58 -1.96
CA THR A 310 0.68 30.21 -1.95
C THR A 310 0.82 28.70 -1.87
N ILE A 311 0.00 28.03 -1.04
CA ILE A 311 -0.02 26.57 -0.93
C ILE A 311 -0.35 25.92 -2.28
N LYS A 312 -1.40 26.41 -2.96
CA LYS A 312 -1.73 25.94 -4.32
C LYS A 312 -0.60 26.17 -5.32
N ARG A 313 0.12 27.28 -5.21
CA ARG A 313 1.28 27.57 -6.07
C ARG A 313 2.44 26.61 -5.77
N VAL A 314 2.69 26.26 -4.50
CA VAL A 314 3.66 25.22 -4.12
C VAL A 314 3.29 23.86 -4.73
N GLU A 315 2.02 23.48 -4.66
CA GLU A 315 1.52 22.24 -5.28
C GLU A 315 1.64 22.25 -6.80
N GLN A 316 1.38 23.39 -7.44
CA GLN A 316 1.58 23.57 -8.89
C GLN A 316 3.05 23.38 -9.27
N THR A 317 3.98 24.05 -8.58
CA THR A 317 5.42 23.89 -8.85
C THR A 317 5.91 22.45 -8.65
N LEU A 318 5.34 21.70 -7.70
CA LEU A 318 5.65 20.28 -7.56
C LEU A 318 5.19 19.45 -8.78
N GLN A 319 4.01 19.75 -9.32
CA GLN A 319 3.49 19.11 -10.52
C GLN A 319 4.31 19.48 -11.75
N ASP A 320 4.73 20.74 -11.88
CA ASP A 320 5.57 21.23 -12.97
C ASP A 320 6.94 20.53 -12.97
N LEU A 321 7.46 20.17 -11.79
CA LEU A 321 8.68 19.36 -11.62
C LEU A 321 8.46 17.85 -11.84
N GLY A 322 7.24 17.42 -12.17
CA GLY A 322 6.89 16.00 -12.37
C GLY A 322 6.78 15.19 -11.07
N ILE A 323 6.70 15.85 -9.91
CA ILE A 323 6.67 15.20 -8.60
C ILE A 323 5.22 15.05 -8.14
N ASN A 324 4.83 13.82 -7.79
CA ASN A 324 3.50 13.55 -7.25
C ASN A 324 3.26 14.30 -5.94
N LEU A 325 2.10 14.95 -5.82
CA LEU A 325 1.68 15.66 -4.60
C LEU A 325 1.68 14.76 -3.35
N LYS A 326 1.45 13.46 -3.55
CA LYS A 326 1.57 12.42 -2.53
C LYS A 326 2.64 11.42 -2.98
N PRO A 327 3.67 11.15 -2.16
CA PRO A 327 4.68 10.15 -2.49
C PRO A 327 4.04 8.77 -2.69
N ARG A 328 4.38 8.12 -3.80
CA ARG A 328 3.89 6.76 -4.13
C ARG A 328 4.36 5.71 -3.12
N VAL A 329 5.57 5.88 -2.60
CA VAL A 329 6.16 5.00 -1.57
C VAL A 329 6.57 5.86 -0.37
N PRO A 330 5.71 5.99 0.66
CA PRO A 330 5.92 6.88 1.79
C PRO A 330 6.87 6.26 2.84
N THR A 331 8.14 6.11 2.48
CA THR A 331 9.21 5.76 3.44
C THR A 331 9.59 6.99 4.26
N LYS A 332 10.24 6.79 5.42
CA LYS A 332 10.67 7.90 6.29
C LYS A 332 11.56 8.91 5.53
N ALA A 333 12.53 8.42 4.75
CA ALA A 333 13.43 9.26 3.97
C ALA A 333 12.68 10.03 2.87
N VAL A 334 11.85 9.34 2.08
CA VAL A 334 11.07 9.99 0.99
C VAL A 334 10.13 11.06 1.53
N CYS A 335 9.48 10.81 2.67
CA CYS A 335 8.63 11.80 3.32
C CYS A 335 9.40 13.02 3.81
N ALA A 336 10.63 12.83 4.31
CA ALA A 336 11.48 13.93 4.78
C ALA A 336 11.92 14.82 3.61
N GLU A 337 12.46 14.22 2.54
CA GLU A 337 12.88 14.94 1.33
C GLU A 337 11.70 15.67 0.67
N HIS A 338 10.52 15.04 0.60
CA HIS A 338 9.32 15.66 0.04
C HIS A 338 8.85 16.88 0.85
N LEU A 339 9.00 16.84 2.18
CA LEU A 339 8.68 17.98 3.04
C LEU A 339 9.72 19.09 2.90
N GLU A 340 10.99 18.75 2.78
CA GLU A 340 12.06 19.73 2.61
C GLU A 340 11.91 20.48 1.28
N LEU A 341 11.66 19.76 0.19
CA LEU A 341 11.37 20.37 -1.10
C LEU A 341 10.18 21.34 -1.06
N ARG A 342 9.10 20.98 -0.34
CA ARG A 342 7.96 21.90 -0.15
C ARG A 342 8.34 23.19 0.58
N LYS A 343 9.25 23.12 1.57
CA LYS A 343 9.77 24.31 2.27
C LYS A 343 10.63 25.16 1.34
N GLU A 344 11.52 24.53 0.58
CA GLU A 344 12.42 25.21 -0.37
C GLU A 344 11.62 25.97 -1.45
N ILE A 345 10.61 25.32 -2.02
CA ILE A 345 9.69 25.96 -2.97
C ILE A 345 8.97 27.15 -2.32
N LEU A 346 8.49 27.00 -1.08
CA LEU A 346 7.84 28.08 -0.36
C LEU A 346 8.80 29.25 -0.09
N THR A 347 10.05 28.98 0.25
CA THR A 347 11.09 30.02 0.39
C THR A 347 11.38 30.71 -0.94
N LEU A 348 11.47 29.96 -2.04
CA LEU A 348 11.67 30.52 -3.38
C LEU A 348 10.55 31.48 -3.76
N LEU A 349 9.29 31.09 -3.55
CA LEU A 349 8.13 31.94 -3.83
C LEU A 349 8.14 33.23 -3.00
N ASN A 350 8.58 33.16 -1.74
CA ASN A 350 8.72 34.33 -0.88
C ASN A 350 9.85 35.26 -1.35
N LEU A 351 11.00 34.70 -1.76
CA LEU A 351 12.12 35.47 -2.30
C LEU A 351 11.76 36.14 -3.63
N GLN A 352 11.09 35.44 -4.54
CA GLN A 352 10.59 36.02 -5.79
C GLN A 352 9.68 37.23 -5.53
N LYS A 353 8.79 37.13 -4.54
CA LYS A 353 7.94 38.25 -4.13
C LYS A 353 8.76 39.44 -3.60
N GLN A 354 9.80 39.17 -2.81
CA GLN A 354 10.69 40.23 -2.30
C GLN A 354 11.49 40.90 -3.42
N VAL A 355 12.00 40.13 -4.37
CA VAL A 355 12.71 40.65 -5.55
C VAL A 355 11.79 41.55 -6.36
N GLN A 356 10.59 41.10 -6.70
CA GLN A 356 9.60 41.92 -7.41
C GLN A 356 9.27 43.23 -6.67
N TYR A 357 9.13 43.16 -5.35
CA TYR A 357 8.88 44.35 -4.53
C TYR A 357 10.07 45.33 -4.59
N LYS A 358 11.30 44.82 -4.50
CA LYS A 358 12.53 45.63 -4.60
C LYS A 358 12.75 46.21 -6.00
N GLU A 359 12.41 45.46 -7.05
CA GLU A 359 12.46 45.93 -8.44
C GLU A 359 11.42 47.04 -8.69
N ALA A 360 10.24 46.94 -8.10
CA ALA A 360 9.22 47.98 -8.15
C ALA A 360 9.66 49.25 -7.40
N GLU A 361 10.25 49.10 -6.20
CA GLU A 361 10.86 50.23 -5.47
C GLU A 361 11.98 50.89 -6.30
N GLY A 362 12.88 50.10 -6.89
CA GLY A 362 13.98 50.61 -7.72
C GLY A 362 13.54 51.30 -9.00
N SER A 363 12.49 50.79 -9.66
CA SER A 363 11.89 51.42 -10.84
C SER A 363 11.25 52.76 -10.48
N SER A 364 10.56 52.85 -9.34
CA SER A 364 9.98 54.10 -8.86
C SER A 364 11.04 55.17 -8.52
N PHE A 365 12.23 54.76 -8.06
CA PHE A 365 13.36 55.65 -7.82
C PHE A 365 14.03 56.15 -9.11
N ARG A 366 14.06 55.32 -10.17
CA ARG A 366 14.57 55.73 -11.49
C ARG A 366 13.66 56.73 -12.20
N ASP A 367 12.34 56.52 -12.15
CA ASP A 367 11.38 57.42 -12.78
C ASP A 367 11.27 58.77 -12.05
N ALA A 368 11.49 58.81 -10.73
CA ALA A 368 11.52 60.06 -9.97
C ALA A 368 12.74 60.96 -10.30
N SER A 369 13.83 60.39 -10.83
CA SER A 369 15.08 61.13 -11.12
C SER A 369 15.03 61.99 -12.39
N TYR A 370 13.98 61.88 -13.22
CA TYR A 370 13.84 62.65 -14.47
C TYR A 370 12.86 63.82 -14.37
N GLY A 371 12.27 64.09 -13.20
CA GLY A 371 11.26 65.13 -13.01
C GLY A 371 11.78 66.51 -12.58
N GLU A 372 13.05 66.65 -12.19
CA GLU A 372 13.55 67.91 -11.61
C GLU A 372 14.37 68.71 -12.63
N THR A 373 13.69 69.64 -13.31
CA THR A 373 14.32 70.67 -14.15
C THR A 373 14.97 71.75 -13.26
N PRO A 374 16.20 72.23 -13.55
CA PRO A 374 16.88 73.19 -12.71
C PRO A 374 16.40 74.63 -12.98
N GLY A 375 15.54 75.15 -12.10
CA GLY A 375 15.22 76.57 -12.01
C GLY A 375 16.28 77.35 -11.22
N THR A 376 17.06 78.15 -11.96
CA THR A 376 17.96 79.25 -11.59
C THR A 376 18.00 79.75 -10.12
N PRO A 377 19.19 79.86 -9.49
CA PRO A 377 19.36 80.30 -8.09
C PRO A 377 19.56 81.82 -7.93
N LYS A 378 19.00 82.39 -6.84
CA LYS A 378 19.30 83.76 -6.39
C LYS A 378 20.61 83.82 -5.58
N ARG A 379 21.56 84.52 -6.18
CA ARG A 379 22.81 85.16 -5.72
C ARG A 379 22.83 85.68 -4.26
N LEU A 380 23.88 85.28 -3.51
CA LEU A 380 24.68 86.05 -2.53
C LEU A 380 26.04 85.33 -2.42
N HIS A 381 27.12 85.83 -3.04
CA HIS A 381 28.30 86.47 -2.40
C HIS A 381 28.82 85.74 -1.13
N ARG A 382 30.11 85.43 -0.94
CA ARG A 382 31.40 85.83 -1.57
C ARG A 382 32.52 85.02 -0.88
N GLY A 383 33.58 84.68 -1.62
CA GLY A 383 34.93 84.33 -1.13
C GLY A 383 35.13 82.85 -0.86
N GLY A 384 35.85 82.09 -1.69
CA GLY A 384 37.31 82.13 -1.87
C GLY A 384 37.87 80.99 -0.99
N ASP A 385 38.70 80.05 -1.41
CA ASP A 385 39.64 79.97 -2.53
C ASP A 385 40.17 78.51 -2.57
N GLN A 386 40.69 78.07 -3.71
CA GLN A 386 41.69 76.97 -3.90
C GLN A 386 41.25 75.50 -3.93
N ASP A 387 40.86 75.08 -5.13
CA ASP A 387 41.53 74.10 -6.04
C ASP A 387 42.33 72.89 -5.50
N ARG A 388 41.92 71.71 -6.03
CA ARG A 388 42.75 70.61 -6.60
C ARG A 388 43.69 69.83 -5.65
N THR A 389 43.67 68.49 -5.55
CA THR A 389 43.88 67.52 -6.64
C THR A 389 43.76 66.08 -6.08
N PHE A 390 43.02 65.23 -6.82
CA PHE A 390 43.27 63.80 -7.12
C PHE A 390 44.44 63.06 -6.43
N ILE A 391 44.19 61.85 -5.90
CA ILE A 391 44.47 60.55 -6.55
C ILE A 391 43.94 59.39 -5.66
N PRO A 392 43.46 58.27 -6.23
CA PRO A 392 42.74 57.20 -5.54
C PRO A 392 43.62 55.99 -5.23
N ASP A 393 43.26 55.17 -4.24
CA ASP A 393 43.65 53.76 -4.27
C ASP A 393 42.71 52.82 -3.48
N SER A 394 42.04 52.00 -4.28
CA SER A 394 42.00 50.53 -4.25
C SER A 394 42.24 49.73 -2.94
N MET A 395 41.30 48.79 -2.75
CA MET A 395 41.45 47.43 -2.18
C MET A 395 41.20 47.17 -0.68
N SER A 396 40.26 46.23 -0.51
CA SER A 396 40.35 45.04 0.35
C SER A 396 39.94 45.08 1.83
N PHE A 397 38.84 44.34 2.05
CA PHE A 397 38.62 43.31 3.08
C PHE A 397 38.75 43.68 4.56
N GLY A 398 37.63 43.44 5.28
CA GLY A 398 37.69 42.53 6.42
C GLY A 398 37.02 43.00 7.71
N ALA A 399 36.12 42.13 8.18
CA ALA A 399 35.81 41.84 9.59
C ALA A 399 34.83 42.76 10.36
N GLU A 400 33.62 42.21 10.54
CA GLU A 400 33.03 41.86 11.83
C GLU A 400 33.25 42.80 13.06
N ARG A 401 32.16 43.41 13.56
CA ARG A 401 31.44 43.00 14.79
C ARG A 401 30.45 44.07 15.25
N VAL A 402 29.22 43.60 15.50
CA VAL A 402 28.42 43.75 16.74
C VAL A 402 28.60 45.04 17.57
N GLY A 403 27.50 45.78 17.76
CA GLY A 403 27.37 46.67 18.93
C GLY A 403 26.14 47.58 18.99
N LYS A 404 25.14 47.16 19.76
CA LYS A 404 24.29 47.95 20.69
C LYS A 404 23.86 49.40 20.37
N LYS A 405 22.55 49.56 20.16
CA LYS A 405 21.53 50.12 21.08
C LYS A 405 21.85 51.41 21.88
N ASP A 406 21.10 52.47 21.60
CA ASP A 406 20.63 53.53 22.52
C ASP A 406 19.26 54.05 21.99
N HIS A 407 18.11 54.10 22.67
CA HIS A 407 17.62 54.67 23.95
C HIS A 407 17.47 56.21 24.03
N LYS A 408 16.22 56.69 23.84
CA LYS A 408 15.55 57.76 24.63
C LYS A 408 14.05 57.77 24.29
N ARG A 409 13.15 57.31 25.19
CA ARG A 409 12.39 58.02 26.26
C ARG A 409 11.45 59.11 25.72
N LYS A 410 10.23 59.37 26.21
CA LYS A 410 9.22 58.81 27.17
C LYS A 410 7.98 59.73 27.00
N GLY A 411 6.73 59.25 26.97
CA GLY A 411 5.84 58.99 28.14
C GLY A 411 4.42 59.59 27.88
N PRO A 412 3.46 59.62 28.84
CA PRO A 412 3.11 58.64 29.87
C PRO A 412 1.57 58.43 30.09
N GLY A 413 1.20 57.37 30.86
CA GLY A 413 -0.05 57.24 31.66
C GLY A 413 -1.24 56.53 30.98
N ALA A 414 -2.04 55.65 31.60
CA ALA A 414 -2.18 55.12 32.96
C ALA A 414 -3.08 53.83 32.91
N PRO A 415 -3.40 53.13 34.03
CA PRO A 415 -3.45 51.67 34.07
C PRO A 415 -4.86 51.01 34.06
N SER A 416 -4.81 49.67 33.99
CA SER A 416 -5.88 48.67 34.04
C SER A 416 -6.75 48.68 35.30
N PRO A 417 -7.86 47.91 35.28
CA PRO A 417 -8.06 46.95 36.37
C PRO A 417 -8.53 45.55 35.95
N SER A 418 -8.48 44.70 36.96
CA SER A 418 -8.54 43.25 37.04
C SER A 418 -9.93 42.61 37.11
N ALA A 419 -9.95 41.31 36.78
CA ALA A 419 -10.68 40.21 37.45
C ALA A 419 -12.23 40.23 37.52
N HIS A 420 -12.85 39.25 36.86
CA HIS A 420 -14.07 38.61 37.40
C HIS A 420 -14.00 37.08 37.31
N LYS A 421 -14.11 36.48 38.50
CA LYS A 421 -14.25 35.06 38.81
C LYS A 421 -15.65 34.57 38.41
N ARG A 422 -15.75 33.39 37.80
CA ARG A 422 -17.01 32.62 37.66
C ARG A 422 -17.49 32.12 39.03
N PRO A 423 -18.80 32.16 39.34
CA PRO A 423 -19.33 31.50 40.53
C PRO A 423 -19.61 30.00 40.27
N ARG A 424 -19.20 29.18 41.24
CA ARG A 424 -19.64 27.79 41.46
C ARG A 424 -21.11 27.80 41.91
N LYS A 425 -21.96 26.91 41.37
CA LYS A 425 -23.21 26.50 42.02
C LYS A 425 -23.10 25.04 42.45
N MET A 426 -23.34 24.82 43.73
CA MET A 426 -23.38 23.53 44.42
C MET A 426 -24.70 22.79 44.16
N LYS A 427 -24.59 21.46 44.27
CA LYS A 427 -25.58 20.44 44.66
C LYS A 427 -26.86 20.94 45.36
N ALA A 428 -27.98 20.33 44.97
CA ALA A 428 -29.10 20.04 45.86
C ALA A 428 -29.39 18.53 45.80
N SER A 429 -29.60 17.94 46.97
CA SER A 429 -30.05 16.57 47.21
C SER A 429 -31.58 16.55 47.42
N ASP A 430 -32.15 15.35 47.28
CA ASP A 430 -33.41 14.84 47.82
C ASP A 430 -34.74 15.39 47.29
N LEU A 431 -35.33 14.67 46.32
CA LEU A 431 -36.50 13.80 46.48
C LEU A 431 -36.80 13.02 45.18
#